data_AF-A0A850P1S4-F1
#
_entry.id   AF-A0A850P1S4-F1
#
_cell.length_a   1.000
_cell.length_b   1.000
_cell.length_c   1.000
_cell.angle_alpha   90.00
_cell.angle_beta   90.00
_cell.angle_gamma   90.00
#
_symmetry.space_group_name_H-M   'P 1'
#
loop_
_entity.id
_entity.type
_entity.pdbx_description
1 polymer ?
#
loop_
_entity_poly.entity_id
_entity_poly.type
_entity_poly.pdbx_seq_one_letter_code
_entity_poly.pdbx_strand_id
1 'polypeptide(L)'
;LDRSGVPVGAVACAVGLAVAVALLGLVSPQAGYVIALSLAATLIIVTYILAGLAQIRRRTSGGRVVPGMAMWGFPLLSWLTIAAFAAVLLSLLATAAGRLDLGLGALALLVLWRLSGRHRTT
;
A
#
# COMPACT_ATOMS: atom_id res chain seq x y z
N LEU A 1 17.40 8.10 -8.67
CA LEU A 1 17.17 9.56 -8.60
C LEU A 1 18.01 10.16 -9.71
N ASP A 2 17.41 10.97 -10.57
CA ASP A 2 18.17 11.75 -11.55
C ASP A 2 18.88 12.93 -10.85
N ARG A 3 19.79 13.63 -11.53
CA ARG A 3 20.54 14.79 -11.02
C ARG A 3 19.66 15.92 -10.48
N SER A 4 18.38 15.94 -10.87
CA SER A 4 17.32 16.85 -10.42
C SER A 4 16.53 16.38 -9.18
N GLY A 5 16.87 15.22 -8.59
CA GLY A 5 16.15 14.64 -7.46
C GLY A 5 14.86 13.90 -7.84
N VAL A 6 14.53 13.81 -9.12
CA VAL A 6 13.32 13.12 -9.59
C VAL A 6 13.56 11.61 -9.65
N PRO A 7 12.69 10.77 -9.07
CA PRO A 7 12.79 9.31 -9.17
C PRO A 7 12.24 8.83 -10.53
N VAL A 8 12.91 9.22 -11.63
CA VAL A 8 12.48 8.97 -13.02
C VAL A 8 12.13 7.49 -13.26
N GLY A 9 12.93 6.56 -12.75
CA GLY A 9 12.65 5.13 -12.88
C GLY A 9 11.34 4.69 -12.21
N ALA A 10 11.00 5.24 -11.04
CA ALA A 10 9.75 4.92 -10.36
C ALA A 10 8.53 5.49 -11.11
N VAL A 11 8.67 6.71 -11.64
CA VAL A 11 7.64 7.36 -12.45
C VAL A 11 7.43 6.59 -13.76
N ALA A 12 8.51 6.21 -14.45
CA ALA A 12 8.44 5.43 -15.67
C ALA A 12 7.78 4.06 -15.45
N CYS A 13 8.10 3.37 -14.34
CA CYS A 13 7.43 2.13 -13.98
C CYS A 13 5.94 2.32 -13.71
N ALA A 14 5.55 3.36 -12.96
CA ALA A 14 4.15 3.65 -12.67
C ALA A 14 3.35 3.96 -13.95
N VAL A 15 3.92 4.78 -14.84
CA VAL A 15 3.32 5.09 -16.14
C VAL A 15 3.21 3.84 -17.01
N GLY A 16 4.27 3.02 -17.08
CA GLY A 16 4.25 1.78 -17.86
C GLY A 16 3.16 0.80 -17.38
N LEU A 17 2.99 0.66 -16.06
CA LEU A 17 1.92 -0.15 -15.49
C LEU A 17 0.53 0.42 -15.83
N ALA A 18 0.34 1.74 -15.71
CA ALA A 18 -0.93 2.39 -16.05
C ALA A 18 -1.29 2.22 -17.52
N VAL A 19 -0.31 2.34 -18.43
CA VAL A 19 -0.50 2.09 -19.87
C VAL A 19 -0.87 0.64 -20.12
N ALA A 20 -0.19 -0.33 -19.50
CA ALA A 20 -0.51 -1.76 -19.66
C ALA A 20 -1.95 -2.08 -19.23
N VAL A 21 -2.40 -1.53 -18.11
CA VAL A 21 -3.79 -1.68 -17.64
C VAL A 21 -4.78 -1.00 -18.59
N ALA A 22 -4.46 0.18 -19.12
CA ALA A 22 -5.29 0.87 -20.11
C ALA A 22 -5.44 0.06 -21.41
N LEU A 23 -4.35 -0.55 -21.90
CA LEU A 23 -4.36 -1.42 -23.08
C LEU A 23 -5.22 -2.68 -22.85
N LEU A 24 -5.16 -3.28 -21.66
CA LEU A 24 -6.06 -4.38 -21.30
C LEU A 24 -7.53 -3.96 -21.32
N GLY A 25 -7.83 -2.72 -20.90
CA GLY A 25 -9.17 -2.14 -20.99
C GLY A 25 -9.68 -1.96 -22.41
N LEU A 26 -8.79 -1.80 -23.41
CA LEU A 26 -9.19 -1.76 -24.82
C LEU A 26 -9.59 -3.13 -25.36
N VAL A 27 -8.93 -4.20 -24.91
CA VAL A 27 -9.22 -5.58 -25.34
C VAL A 27 -10.46 -6.13 -24.60
N SER A 28 -10.51 -5.92 -23.29
CA SER A 28 -11.64 -6.31 -22.43
C SER A 28 -11.88 -5.22 -21.39
N PRO A 29 -12.85 -4.33 -21.63
CA PRO A 29 -13.17 -3.23 -20.71
C PRO A 29 -13.47 -3.71 -19.30
N GLN A 30 -14.20 -4.84 -19.19
CA GLN A 30 -14.55 -5.43 -17.90
C GLN A 30 -13.33 -5.96 -17.16
N ALA A 31 -12.42 -6.68 -17.83
CA ALA A 31 -11.23 -7.22 -17.18
C ALA A 31 -10.25 -6.12 -16.77
N GLY A 32 -10.02 -5.12 -17.64
CA GLY A 32 -9.15 -3.98 -17.34
C GLY A 32 -9.64 -3.18 -16.14
N TYR A 33 -10.94 -2.89 -16.07
CA TYR A 33 -11.54 -2.20 -14.92
C TYR A 33 -11.42 -3.02 -13.62
N VAL A 34 -11.74 -4.31 -13.65
CA VAL A 34 -11.68 -5.18 -12.46
C VAL A 34 -10.25 -5.29 -11.94
N ILE A 35 -9.27 -5.47 -12.82
CA ILE A 35 -7.85 -5.54 -12.44
C ILE A 35 -7.38 -4.21 -11.85
N ALA A 36 -7.68 -3.09 -12.51
CA ALA A 36 -7.29 -1.76 -12.03
C ALA A 36 -7.86 -1.47 -10.64
N LEU A 37 -9.16 -1.73 -10.46
CA LEU A 37 -9.88 -1.47 -9.22
C LEU A 37 -9.39 -2.38 -8.09
N SER A 38 -9.26 -3.67 -8.35
CA SER A 38 -8.82 -4.66 -7.36
C SER A 38 -7.41 -4.38 -6.89
N LEU A 39 -6.47 -4.18 -7.84
CA LEU A 39 -5.08 -3.86 -7.54
C LEU A 39 -4.94 -2.55 -6.74
N ALA A 40 -5.65 -1.49 -7.16
CA ALA A 40 -5.62 -0.21 -6.45
C ALA A 40 -6.17 -0.35 -5.02
N ALA A 41 -7.29 -1.07 -4.85
CA ALA A 41 -7.87 -1.33 -3.54
C ALA A 41 -6.90 -2.10 -2.64
N THR A 42 -6.27 -3.17 -3.15
CA THR A 42 -5.29 -3.95 -2.39
C THR A 42 -4.10 -3.09 -1.96
N LEU A 43 -3.53 -2.28 -2.85
CA LEU A 43 -2.40 -1.40 -2.53
C LEU A 43 -2.76 -0.33 -1.48
N ILE A 44 -3.95 0.26 -1.58
CA ILE A 44 -4.45 1.23 -0.59
C ILE A 44 -4.59 0.56 0.77
N ILE A 45 -5.23 -0.60 0.85
CA ILE A 45 -5.44 -1.33 2.11
C ILE A 45 -4.10 -1.67 2.77
N VAL A 46 -3.15 -2.20 1.99
CA VAL A 46 -1.78 -2.50 2.48
C VAL A 46 -1.11 -1.24 3.04
N THR A 47 -1.21 -0.12 2.32
CA THR A 47 -0.64 1.17 2.75
C THR A 47 -1.27 1.66 4.04
N TYR A 48 -2.58 1.51 4.21
CA TYR A 48 -3.29 1.92 5.42
C TYR A 48 -2.95 1.05 6.63
N ILE A 49 -2.76 -0.26 6.45
CA ILE A 49 -2.26 -1.15 7.51
C ILE A 49 -0.89 -0.66 7.98
N LEU A 50 0.04 -0.37 7.05
CA LEU A 50 1.35 0.16 7.38
C LEU A 50 1.28 1.52 8.08
N ALA A 51 0.41 2.41 7.61
CA ALA A 51 0.21 3.72 8.22
C ALA A 51 -0.32 3.60 9.65
N GLY A 52 -1.30 2.72 9.89
CA GLY A 52 -1.82 2.41 11.22
C GLY A 52 -0.74 1.87 12.16
N LEU A 53 0.05 0.90 11.69
CA LEU A 53 1.19 0.35 12.46
C LEU A 53 2.25 1.42 12.76
N ALA A 54 2.59 2.26 11.77
CA ALA A 54 3.54 3.35 11.93
C ALA A 54 3.03 4.39 12.93
N GLN A 55 1.74 4.71 12.90
CA GLN A 55 1.09 5.61 13.84
C GLN A 55 1.11 5.05 15.26
N ILE A 56 0.74 3.78 15.45
CA ILE A 56 0.79 3.11 16.75
C ILE A 56 2.22 3.16 17.28
N ARG A 57 3.20 2.71 16.48
CA ARG A 57 4.62 2.70 16.87
C ARG A 57 5.14 4.07 17.26
N ARG A 58 4.85 5.12 16.48
CA ARG A 58 5.32 6.49 16.78
C ARG A 58 4.73 7.02 18.08
N ARG A 59 3.46 6.72 18.37
CA ARG A 59 2.78 7.16 19.59
C ARG A 59 3.18 6.36 20.82
N THR A 60 3.45 5.07 20.70
CA THR A 60 3.93 4.24 21.82
C THR A 60 5.40 4.47 22.15
N SER A 61 6.21 4.83 21.15
CA SER A 61 7.65 5.09 21.34
C SER A 61 7.97 6.49 21.89
N GLY A 62 6.98 7.22 22.42
CA GLY A 62 7.17 8.55 23.03
C GLY A 62 7.64 9.64 22.07
N GLY A 63 7.32 9.54 20.78
CA GLY A 63 7.74 10.52 19.78
C GLY A 63 7.27 11.93 20.13
N ARG A 64 8.19 12.90 20.08
CA ARG A 64 8.01 14.34 20.41
C ARG A 64 6.90 15.08 19.65
N VAL A 65 6.24 14.44 18.68
CA VAL A 65 5.14 15.04 17.92
C VAL A 65 3.86 14.83 18.71
N VAL A 66 3.53 15.79 19.56
CA VAL A 66 2.23 15.85 20.25
C VAL A 66 1.17 16.06 19.18
N PRO A 67 0.27 15.10 18.93
CA PRO A 67 -0.82 15.30 17.97
C PRO A 67 -1.69 16.46 18.47
N GLY A 68 -2.02 17.41 17.60
CA GLY A 68 -2.87 18.56 17.96
C GLY A 68 -4.29 18.18 18.41
N MET A 69 -4.67 16.91 18.23
CA MET A 69 -5.96 16.36 18.69
C MET A 69 -5.75 14.97 19.28
N ALA A 70 -6.34 14.74 20.45
CA ALA A 70 -6.37 13.41 21.07
C ALA A 70 -7.21 12.47 20.19
N MET A 71 -6.62 11.33 19.81
CA MET A 71 -7.42 10.27 19.18
C MET A 71 -8.29 9.62 20.25
N TRP A 72 -9.59 9.64 20.02
CA TRP A 72 -10.53 8.86 20.81
C TRP A 72 -10.27 7.37 20.62
N GLY A 73 -10.23 6.62 21.73
CA GLY A 73 -10.09 5.17 21.70
C GLY A 73 -8.74 4.63 21.23
N PHE A 74 -7.67 5.43 21.22
CA PHE A 74 -6.32 4.93 20.96
C PHE A 74 -5.83 4.04 22.13
N PRO A 75 -5.20 2.87 21.87
CA PRO A 75 -4.86 2.29 20.57
C PRO A 75 -5.90 1.31 20.00
N LEU A 76 -7.00 1.05 20.71
CA LEU A 76 -8.00 0.03 20.34
C LEU A 76 -8.60 0.28 18.95
N LEU A 77 -8.98 1.52 18.66
CA LEU A 77 -9.59 1.87 17.37
C LEU A 77 -8.61 1.63 16.20
N SER A 78 -7.33 1.92 16.39
CA SER A 78 -6.29 1.65 15.38
C SER A 78 -6.12 0.16 15.13
N TRP A 79 -6.13 -0.67 16.17
CA TRP A 79 -6.07 -2.13 16.02
C TRP A 79 -7.33 -2.69 15.35
N LEU A 80 -8.51 -2.15 15.66
CA LEU A 80 -9.76 -2.55 15.02
C LEU A 80 -9.74 -2.22 13.52
N THR A 81 -9.26 -1.03 13.13
CA THR A 81 -9.10 -0.67 11.71
C THR A 81 -8.11 -1.59 11.00
N ILE A 82 -6.96 -1.89 11.61
CA ILE A 82 -5.98 -2.83 11.05
C ILE A 82 -6.59 -4.22 10.89
N ALA A 83 -7.33 -4.71 11.87
CA ALA A 83 -8.00 -6.00 11.82
C ALA A 83 -9.05 -6.07 10.71
N ALA A 84 -9.85 -5.01 10.54
CA ALA A 84 -10.84 -4.92 9.46
C ALA A 84 -10.18 -4.97 8.09
N PHE A 85 -9.09 -4.20 7.89
CA PHE A 85 -8.31 -4.24 6.66
C PHE A 85 -7.63 -5.58 6.41
N ALA A 86 -7.10 -6.22 7.45
CA ALA A 86 -6.54 -7.56 7.34
C ALA A 86 -7.61 -8.59 6.94
N ALA A 87 -8.82 -8.49 7.47
CA ALA A 87 -9.94 -9.36 7.08
C ALA A 87 -10.31 -9.19 5.60
N VAL A 88 -10.31 -7.95 5.08
CA VAL A 88 -10.53 -7.71 3.65
C VAL A 88 -9.42 -8.36 2.81
N LEU A 89 -8.16 -8.24 3.20
CA LEU A 89 -7.06 -8.92 2.49
C LEU A 89 -7.19 -10.44 2.56
N LEU A 90 -7.62 -10.99 3.69
CA LEU A 90 -7.87 -12.43 3.81
C LEU A 90 -9.00 -12.90 2.88
N SER A 91 -10.01 -12.07 2.65
CA SER A 91 -11.08 -12.39 1.71
C SER A 91 -10.58 -12.54 0.26
N LEU A 92 -9.50 -11.85 -0.11
CA LEU A 92 -8.90 -11.95 -1.44
C LEU A 92 -8.27 -13.32 -1.70
N LEU A 93 -7.89 -14.09 -0.66
CA LEU A 93 -7.39 -15.46 -0.83
C LEU A 93 -8.45 -16.41 -1.43
N ALA A 94 -9.73 -16.09 -1.30
CA ALA A 94 -10.82 -16.92 -1.81
C ALA A 94 -10.91 -16.94 -3.34
N THR A 95 -10.26 -16.00 -4.04
CA THR A 95 -10.34 -15.88 -5.51
C THR A 95 -8.98 -16.02 -6.18
N ALA A 96 -8.96 -16.47 -7.44
CA ALA A 96 -7.70 -16.56 -8.21
C ALA A 96 -7.10 -15.17 -8.52
N ALA A 97 -7.96 -14.21 -8.89
CA ALA A 97 -7.54 -12.83 -9.11
C ALA A 97 -7.03 -12.16 -7.82
N GLY A 98 -7.74 -12.32 -6.71
CA GLY A 98 -7.32 -11.76 -5.43
C GLY A 98 -5.98 -12.31 -4.93
N ARG A 99 -5.66 -13.58 -5.23
CA ARG A 99 -4.33 -14.15 -4.94
C ARG A 99 -3.20 -13.46 -5.71
N LEU A 100 -3.42 -13.06 -6.96
CA LEU A 100 -2.45 -12.29 -7.75
C LEU A 100 -2.28 -10.88 -7.16
N ASP A 101 -3.38 -10.22 -6.81
CA ASP A 101 -3.35 -8.89 -6.21
C ASP A 101 -2.62 -8.88 -4.86
N LEU A 102 -2.82 -9.91 -4.04
CA LEU A 102 -2.07 -10.12 -2.80
C LEU A 102 -0.57 -10.30 -3.06
N GLY A 103 -0.20 -11.04 -4.10
CA GLY A 103 1.20 -11.20 -4.52
C GLY A 103 1.84 -9.86 -4.89
N LEU A 104 1.14 -9.02 -5.64
CA LEU A 104 1.59 -7.67 -6.00
C LEU A 104 1.68 -6.75 -4.78
N GLY A 105 0.72 -6.83 -3.86
CA GLY A 105 0.77 -6.14 -2.57
C GLY A 105 1.99 -6.57 -1.73
N ALA A 106 2.28 -7.87 -1.67
CA ALA A 106 3.46 -8.40 -0.98
C ALA A 106 4.77 -7.96 -1.64
N LEU A 107 4.80 -7.89 -2.98
CA LEU A 107 5.94 -7.35 -3.72
C LEU A 107 6.15 -5.86 -3.40
N ALA A 108 5.08 -5.07 -3.36
CA ALA A 108 5.16 -3.66 -2.96
C ALA A 108 5.71 -3.51 -1.53
N LEU A 109 5.28 -4.35 -0.60
CA LEU A 109 5.83 -4.41 0.76
C LEU A 109 7.32 -4.76 0.77
N LEU A 110 7.75 -5.74 -0.03
CA LEU A 110 9.15 -6.14 -0.16
C LEU A 110 10.02 -4.99 -0.68
N VAL A 111 9.53 -4.27 -1.69
CA VAL A 111 10.19 -3.09 -2.26
C VAL A 111 10.29 -1.98 -1.20
N LEU A 112 9.21 -1.65 -0.52
CA LEU A 112 9.22 -0.66 0.56
C LEU A 112 10.18 -1.06 1.68
N TRP A 113 10.21 -2.33 2.06
CA TRP A 113 11.14 -2.85 3.05
C TRP A 113 12.60 -2.69 2.60
N ARG A 114 12.94 -3.12 1.37
CA ARG A 114 14.27 -2.94 0.75
C ARG A 114 14.70 -1.48 0.72
N LEU A 115 13.80 -0.57 0.34
CA LEU A 115 14.07 0.87 0.29
C LEU A 115 14.23 1.48 1.69
N SER A 116 13.43 1.05 2.65
CA SER A 116 13.52 1.51 4.04
C SER A 116 14.84 1.10 4.70
N GLY A 117 15.38 -0.08 4.36
CA GLY A 117 16.70 -0.53 4.82
C GLY A 117 17.84 0.36 4.29
N ARG A 118 17.68 0.93 3.10
CA ARG A 118 18.67 1.80 2.45
C ARG A 118 18.78 3.19 3.12
N HIS A 119 17.75 3.64 3.83
CA HIS A 119 17.74 4.92 4.55
C HIS A 119 18.28 4.86 5.99
N ARG A 120 18.63 3.68 6.52
CA ARG A 120 19.22 3.54 7.86
C ARG A 120 20.75 3.61 7.90
N THR A 121 21.41 3.64 6.74
CA THR A 121 22.87 3.57 6.60
C THR A 121 23.52 4.90 6.17
N THR A 122 22.76 6.00 6.17
CA THR A 122 23.22 7.38 5.95
C THR A 122 22.79 8.23 7.13
#